data_AF-A4SZY4-F1
#
_entry.id   AF-A4SZY4-F1
#
_cell.length_a   1.000
_cell.length_b   1.000
_cell.length_c   1.000
_cell.angle_alpha   90.00
_cell.angle_beta   90.00
_cell.angle_gamma   90.00
#
_symmetry.space_group_name_H-M   'P 1'
#
loop_
_entity.id
_entity.type
_entity.pdbx_description
1 polymer ?
#
loop_
_entity_poly.entity_id
_entity_poly.type
_entity_poly.pdbx_seq_one_letter_code
_entity_poly.pdbx_strand_id
1 'polypeptide(L)'
;MALAKKQASRKVVAKNKTTATKAVKSSIPPKATKPKSVKTQKQISALVNQSKEHKLAVWKETETANELVMKDWGGRLATTKVRMEKLNKKYEELLLVLLNEAYSVYREVVKSDLADDFFGALWNQLYRDGIKVQSNTPNASLVVRYICGATISTKTVSNYAKVLEGADYNNIKQEQFIAWVQHKTMTRVVEDQRNIENNKETRAERMARARDVIMRLIQVKEREPMYSWTTTSWHAEKQTSEDNLWIGLGNAYRILDGGHNFNASMNLVMMLPVNAEMERHILNIYARVIVNNLEQHEKWMSDLEEKKWADELWEQLVSAGYEESQKQDEYWANRQQAQLFENQQDFDKFVKEKKKKK
;
A
#
# COMPACT_ATOMS: atom_id res chain seq x y z
N MET A 1 12.24 32.80 -0.44
CA MET A 1 11.72 32.87 0.94
C MET A 1 11.78 31.48 1.55
N ALA A 2 12.05 31.21 2.82
CA ALA A 2 12.70 32.00 3.87
C ALA A 2 13.21 31.02 4.96
N LEU A 3 14.26 31.36 5.70
CA LEU A 3 14.78 30.57 6.82
C LEU A 3 13.82 30.58 8.03
N ALA A 4 13.66 29.45 8.72
CA ALA A 4 13.37 29.43 10.16
C ALA A 4 13.69 28.08 10.83
N LYS A 5 14.83 28.00 11.55
CA LYS A 5 14.97 27.07 12.68
C LYS A 5 14.05 27.53 13.82
N LYS A 6 13.50 26.61 14.62
CA LYS A 6 13.15 26.91 16.02
C LYS A 6 13.35 25.71 16.93
N GLN A 7 14.18 25.90 17.96
CA GLN A 7 14.39 24.99 19.08
C GLN A 7 13.41 25.30 20.24
N ALA A 8 13.39 24.38 21.21
CA ALA A 8 12.88 24.54 22.57
C ALA A 8 11.33 24.55 22.70
N SER A 9 10.74 24.16 23.83
CA SER A 9 11.29 24.02 25.19
C SER A 9 10.58 22.94 26.04
N ARG A 10 11.23 22.52 27.14
CA ARG A 10 10.62 21.72 28.22
C ARG A 10 9.39 22.44 28.81
N LYS A 11 8.31 21.70 29.08
CA LYS A 11 7.28 22.10 30.07
C LYS A 11 7.38 21.24 31.32
N VAL A 12 7.82 21.87 32.42
CA VAL A 12 7.67 21.35 33.78
C VAL A 12 6.25 21.68 34.25
N VAL A 13 5.54 20.70 34.83
CA VAL A 13 4.22 20.93 35.44
C VAL A 13 4.40 21.13 36.94
N ALA A 14 3.99 22.28 37.44
CA ALA A 14 3.97 22.61 38.86
C ALA A 14 2.71 22.09 39.55
N LYS A 15 2.79 21.85 40.87
CA LYS A 15 1.65 21.97 41.78
C LYS A 15 2.01 22.88 42.96
N ASN A 16 1.20 23.92 43.13
CA ASN A 16 1.32 24.96 44.15
C ASN A 16 0.68 24.54 45.49
N LYS A 17 0.94 25.41 46.50
CA LYS A 17 0.30 25.63 47.82
C LYS A 17 1.20 25.20 48.99
N THR A 18 1.43 25.96 50.07
CA THR A 18 1.05 27.33 50.52
C THR A 18 2.05 27.76 51.65
N THR A 19 2.22 29.00 52.14
CA THR A 19 1.44 30.26 52.11
C THR A 19 2.36 31.51 52.23
N ALA A 20 1.74 32.70 52.26
CA ALA A 20 2.22 34.01 52.79
C ALA A 20 3.25 33.93 53.95
N THR A 21 4.46 34.49 53.85
CA THR A 21 4.89 35.91 53.97
C THR A 21 4.76 36.57 55.36
N LYS A 22 5.90 36.84 56.02
CA LYS A 22 6.41 38.20 56.34
C LYS A 22 7.64 38.16 57.29
N ALA A 23 8.75 38.76 56.85
CA ALA A 23 9.69 39.52 57.68
C ALA A 23 10.55 40.41 56.76
N VAL A 24 10.73 41.68 57.09
CA VAL A 24 11.35 42.68 56.21
C VAL A 24 12.50 43.42 56.93
N LYS A 25 13.69 43.35 56.33
CA LYS A 25 14.84 44.30 56.35
C LYS A 25 15.48 44.78 57.68
N SER A 26 16.79 45.07 57.52
CA SER A 26 17.65 45.96 58.32
C SER A 26 18.19 45.38 59.64
N SER A 27 19.39 45.73 60.12
CA SER A 27 20.39 46.73 59.67
C SER A 27 21.84 46.31 60.05
N ILE A 28 22.84 47.04 59.52
CA ILE A 28 24.27 46.97 59.85
C ILE A 28 24.54 47.70 61.19
N PRO A 29 25.60 47.38 61.98
CA PRO A 29 25.54 47.42 63.45
C PRO A 29 26.22 48.63 64.13
N PRO A 30 26.06 48.79 65.46
CA PRO A 30 26.93 49.61 66.31
C PRO A 30 28.04 48.79 67.00
N LYS A 31 29.00 49.50 67.59
CA LYS A 31 30.36 49.03 67.90
C LYS A 31 30.57 48.75 69.40
N ALA A 32 31.01 47.52 69.69
CA ALA A 32 31.76 47.03 70.86
C ALA A 32 31.67 47.73 72.24
N THR A 33 31.26 46.95 73.24
CA THR A 33 31.83 46.99 74.61
C THR A 33 31.97 45.55 75.14
N LYS A 34 33.19 45.14 75.53
CA LYS A 34 33.43 43.88 76.26
C LYS A 34 33.43 44.17 77.77
N PRO A 35 32.92 43.24 78.59
CA PRO A 35 33.86 42.63 79.54
C PRO A 35 33.72 41.11 79.73
N LYS A 36 34.89 40.46 79.78
CA LYS A 36 35.28 39.34 80.66
C LYS A 36 34.25 38.25 81.02
N SER A 37 34.25 37.13 80.28
CA SER A 37 34.23 35.77 80.90
C SER A 37 34.79 34.68 79.97
N VAL A 38 36.13 34.62 79.83
CA VAL A 38 36.82 33.66 78.94
C VAL A 38 36.63 32.20 79.37
N LYS A 39 36.29 31.93 80.65
CA LYS A 39 36.06 30.55 81.15
C LYS A 39 34.75 29.94 80.65
N THR A 40 33.64 30.70 80.63
CA THR A 40 32.34 30.23 80.14
C THR A 40 32.36 29.97 78.63
N GLN A 41 33.06 30.80 77.86
CA GLN A 41 33.04 30.71 76.40
C GLN A 41 33.75 29.45 75.85
N LYS A 42 34.84 28.99 76.51
CA LYS A 42 35.50 27.71 76.18
C LYS A 42 34.64 26.49 76.55
N GLN A 43 33.93 26.53 77.69
CA GLN A 43 33.01 25.45 78.07
C GLN A 43 31.80 25.38 77.13
N ILE A 44 31.21 26.53 76.77
CA ILE A 44 30.10 26.59 75.80
C ILE A 44 30.56 26.11 74.41
N SER A 45 31.75 26.50 73.93
CA SER A 45 32.24 25.98 72.64
C SER A 45 32.55 24.48 72.65
N ALA A 46 33.05 23.95 73.78
CA ALA A 46 33.28 22.51 73.92
C ALA A 46 31.96 21.72 73.96
N LEU A 47 30.98 22.16 74.75
CA LEU A 47 29.63 21.57 74.80
C LEU A 47 28.90 21.67 73.46
N VAL A 48 29.01 22.80 72.75
CA VAL A 48 28.43 22.95 71.41
C VAL A 48 29.10 22.01 70.41
N ASN A 49 30.42 21.84 70.46
CA ASN A 49 31.13 20.90 69.58
C ASN A 49 30.78 19.44 69.90
N GLN A 50 30.74 19.03 71.18
CA GLN A 50 30.25 17.71 71.58
C GLN A 50 28.80 17.48 71.13
N SER A 51 27.93 18.48 71.21
CA SER A 51 26.55 18.37 70.70
C SER A 51 26.47 18.26 69.17
N LYS A 52 27.43 18.85 68.44
CA LYS A 52 27.55 18.74 66.97
C LYS A 52 28.12 17.39 66.56
N GLU A 53 29.12 16.89 67.27
CA GLU A 53 29.71 15.56 67.06
C GLU A 53 28.68 14.46 67.34
N HIS A 54 27.91 14.57 68.43
CA HIS A 54 26.79 13.67 68.71
C HIS A 54 25.68 13.77 67.64
N LYS A 55 25.36 14.97 67.14
CA LYS A 55 24.41 15.13 66.03
C LYS A 55 24.93 14.57 64.70
N LEU A 56 26.23 14.68 64.43
CA LEU A 56 26.90 14.09 63.26
C LEU A 56 26.96 12.57 63.34
N ALA A 57 27.18 12.00 64.54
CA ALA A 57 27.13 10.56 64.77
C ALA A 57 25.72 10.02 64.52
N VAL A 58 24.71 10.59 65.19
CA VAL A 58 23.29 10.22 64.98
C VAL A 58 22.88 10.41 63.51
N TRP A 59 23.33 11.48 62.84
CA TRP A 59 23.02 11.69 61.43
C TRP A 59 23.65 10.60 60.54
N LYS A 60 24.92 10.23 60.75
CA LYS A 60 25.58 9.13 60.01
C LYS A 60 24.92 7.77 60.29
N GLU A 61 24.48 7.51 61.52
CA GLU A 61 23.70 6.31 61.85
C GLU A 61 22.35 6.31 61.12
N THR A 62 21.63 7.43 61.07
CA THR A 62 20.40 7.53 60.26
C THR A 62 20.65 7.43 58.76
N GLU A 63 21.77 7.94 58.26
CA GLU A 63 22.12 7.89 56.83
C GLU A 63 22.48 6.46 56.40
N THR A 64 23.29 5.75 57.18
CA THR A 64 23.60 4.32 56.98
C THR A 64 22.36 3.43 57.14
N ALA A 65 21.47 3.72 58.09
CA ALA A 65 20.18 3.04 58.20
C ALA A 65 19.30 3.28 56.97
N ASN A 66 19.22 4.52 56.47
CA ASN A 66 18.49 4.86 55.25
C ASN A 66 19.08 4.19 54.01
N GLU A 67 20.42 4.09 53.89
CA GLU A 67 21.06 3.33 52.82
C GLU A 67 20.72 1.84 52.86
N LEU A 68 20.68 1.23 54.06
CA LEU A 68 20.30 -0.17 54.23
C LEU A 68 18.85 -0.41 53.80
N VAL A 69 17.93 0.48 54.18
CA VAL A 69 16.52 0.44 53.75
C VAL A 69 16.40 0.61 52.22
N MET A 70 17.14 1.55 51.63
CA MET A 70 17.16 1.75 50.16
C MET A 70 17.75 0.53 49.42
N LYS A 71 18.76 -0.15 49.99
CA LYS A 71 19.33 -1.39 49.45
C LYS A 71 18.33 -2.55 49.55
N ASP A 72 17.59 -2.69 50.65
CA ASP A 72 16.51 -3.67 50.79
C ASP A 72 15.37 -3.42 49.78
N TRP A 73 14.90 -2.18 49.63
CA TRP A 73 13.91 -1.82 48.61
C TRP A 73 14.42 -2.12 47.18
N GLY A 74 15.67 -1.79 46.88
CA GLY A 74 16.32 -2.14 45.62
C GLY A 74 16.37 -3.66 45.38
N GLY A 75 16.72 -4.44 46.40
CA GLY A 75 16.73 -5.91 46.36
C GLY A 75 15.35 -6.52 46.15
N ARG A 76 14.31 -6.00 46.83
CA ARG A 76 12.91 -6.40 46.63
C ARG A 76 12.43 -6.09 45.21
N LEU A 77 12.76 -4.93 44.67
CA LEU A 77 12.43 -4.58 43.28
C LEU A 77 13.19 -5.47 42.27
N ALA A 78 14.47 -5.74 42.50
CA ALA A 78 15.27 -6.64 41.64
C ALA A 78 14.72 -8.08 41.64
N THR A 79 14.41 -8.64 42.81
CA THR A 79 13.79 -9.98 42.91
C THR A 79 12.39 -10.01 42.28
N THR A 80 11.61 -8.94 42.40
CA THR A 80 10.30 -8.81 41.74
C THR A 80 10.43 -8.74 40.22
N LYS A 81 11.41 -8.00 39.69
CA LYS A 81 11.74 -7.98 38.26
C LYS A 81 12.08 -9.37 37.73
N VAL A 82 12.96 -10.12 38.41
CA VAL A 82 13.32 -11.49 38.01
C VAL A 82 12.12 -12.45 38.06
N ARG A 83 11.18 -12.27 39.01
CA ARG A 83 9.92 -13.03 39.03
C ARG A 83 9.03 -12.69 37.82
N MET A 84 8.94 -11.41 37.46
CA MET A 84 8.18 -10.97 36.27
C MET A 84 8.78 -11.51 34.97
N GLU A 85 10.10 -11.49 34.82
CA GLU A 85 10.80 -12.08 33.66
C GLU A 85 10.53 -13.58 33.53
N LYS A 86 10.53 -14.33 34.66
CA LYS A 86 10.18 -15.75 34.67
C LYS A 86 8.70 -15.99 34.32
N LEU A 87 7.79 -15.11 34.75
CA LEU A 87 6.37 -15.20 34.42
C LEU A 87 6.13 -14.95 32.92
N ASN A 88 6.77 -13.93 32.35
CA ASN A 88 6.67 -13.61 30.93
C ASN A 88 7.18 -14.76 30.04
N LYS A 89 8.31 -15.39 30.38
CA LYS A 89 8.81 -16.56 29.64
C LYS A 89 7.83 -17.73 29.63
N LYS A 90 7.24 -18.06 30.80
CA LYS A 90 6.20 -19.08 30.89
C LYS A 90 4.95 -18.74 30.08
N TYR A 91 4.59 -17.45 30.03
CA TYR A 91 3.47 -16.98 29.20
C TYR A 91 3.79 -17.10 27.70
N GLU A 92 5.01 -16.78 27.27
CA GLU A 92 5.47 -16.97 25.87
C GLU A 92 5.47 -18.45 25.47
N GLU A 93 5.95 -19.34 26.34
CA GLU A 93 5.91 -20.79 26.14
C GLU A 93 4.47 -21.31 25.99
N LEU A 94 3.56 -20.93 26.90
CA LEU A 94 2.15 -21.32 26.84
C LEU A 94 1.44 -20.75 25.60
N LEU A 95 1.75 -19.52 25.21
CA LEU A 95 1.19 -18.89 24.01
C LEU A 95 1.58 -19.66 22.74
N LEU A 96 2.82 -20.15 22.63
CA LEU A 96 3.26 -20.96 21.49
C LEU A 96 2.54 -22.31 21.42
N VAL A 97 2.22 -22.93 22.56
CA VAL A 97 1.43 -24.17 22.61
C VAL A 97 -0.01 -23.91 22.12
N LEU A 98 -0.67 -22.87 22.64
CA LEU A 98 -2.02 -22.48 22.23
C LEU A 98 -2.10 -22.11 20.73
N LEU A 99 -1.06 -21.46 20.19
CA LEU A 99 -0.98 -21.16 18.75
C LEU A 99 -0.75 -22.42 17.90
N ASN A 100 -0.06 -23.44 18.42
CA ASN A 100 0.10 -24.72 17.73
C ASN A 100 -1.21 -25.53 17.69
N GLU A 101 -1.99 -25.51 18.77
CA GLU A 101 -3.34 -26.10 18.80
C GLU A 101 -4.28 -25.37 17.83
N ALA A 102 -4.26 -24.03 17.85
CA ALA A 102 -4.99 -23.20 16.89
C ALA A 102 -4.61 -23.51 15.43
N TYR A 103 -3.31 -23.73 15.18
CA TYR A 103 -2.79 -24.09 13.85
C TYR A 103 -3.28 -25.46 13.38
N SER A 104 -3.32 -26.48 14.26
CA SER A 104 -3.85 -27.81 13.92
C SER A 104 -5.29 -27.73 13.45
N VAL A 105 -6.16 -27.14 14.28
CA VAL A 105 -7.59 -26.99 13.98
C VAL A 105 -7.80 -26.17 12.71
N TYR A 106 -7.10 -25.04 12.56
CA TYR A 106 -7.17 -24.21 11.36
C TYR A 106 -6.82 -25.01 10.09
N ARG A 107 -5.72 -25.78 10.12
CA ARG A 107 -5.21 -26.54 8.98
C ARG A 107 -6.07 -27.75 8.62
N GLU A 108 -6.72 -28.36 9.61
CA GLU A 108 -7.70 -29.44 9.40
C GLU A 108 -8.99 -28.89 8.77
N VAL A 109 -9.53 -27.80 9.33
CA VAL A 109 -10.76 -27.16 8.84
C VAL A 109 -10.60 -26.63 7.43
N VAL A 110 -9.50 -25.93 7.11
CA VAL A 110 -9.27 -25.35 5.76
C VAL A 110 -9.13 -26.42 4.67
N LYS A 111 -8.86 -27.67 5.03
CA LYS A 111 -8.78 -28.82 4.11
C LYS A 111 -10.08 -29.64 4.05
N SER A 112 -11.08 -29.29 4.83
CA SER A 112 -12.38 -29.95 4.87
C SER A 112 -13.38 -29.23 3.98
N ASP A 113 -14.26 -29.98 3.33
CA ASP A 113 -15.41 -29.43 2.59
C ASP A 113 -16.37 -28.64 3.51
N LEU A 114 -16.29 -28.84 4.83
CA LEU A 114 -17.09 -28.17 5.87
C LEU A 114 -16.48 -26.85 6.37
N ALA A 115 -15.45 -26.31 5.71
CA ALA A 115 -14.74 -25.12 6.15
C ALA A 115 -15.66 -23.91 6.38
N ASP A 116 -16.51 -23.59 5.40
CA ASP A 116 -17.39 -22.41 5.45
C ASP A 116 -18.45 -22.53 6.55
N ASP A 117 -19.06 -23.71 6.70
CA ASP A 117 -20.02 -23.99 7.77
C ASP A 117 -19.38 -23.87 9.17
N PHE A 118 -18.15 -24.36 9.34
CA PHE A 118 -17.41 -24.24 10.59
C PHE A 118 -17.09 -22.78 10.92
N PHE A 119 -16.56 -22.01 9.96
CA PHE A 119 -16.22 -20.60 10.20
C PHE A 119 -17.48 -19.74 10.42
N GLY A 120 -18.60 -20.06 9.75
CA GLY A 120 -19.90 -19.46 10.01
C GLY A 120 -20.43 -19.78 11.41
N ALA A 121 -20.31 -21.03 11.87
CA ALA A 121 -20.68 -21.43 13.23
C ALA A 121 -19.80 -20.73 14.29
N LEU A 122 -18.48 -20.66 14.05
CA LEU A 122 -17.52 -19.97 14.93
C LEU A 122 -17.81 -18.47 15.02
N TRP A 123 -18.16 -17.81 13.90
CA TRP A 123 -18.55 -16.40 13.90
C TRP A 123 -19.83 -16.16 14.70
N ASN A 124 -20.83 -17.03 14.55
CA ASN A 124 -22.06 -16.97 15.34
C ASN A 124 -21.80 -17.20 16.85
N GLN A 125 -20.87 -18.09 17.20
CA GLN A 125 -20.48 -18.33 18.59
C GLN A 125 -19.78 -17.10 19.19
N LEU A 126 -18.81 -16.50 18.48
CA LEU A 126 -18.17 -15.25 18.88
C LEU A 126 -19.19 -14.12 19.11
N TYR A 127 -20.22 -14.03 18.28
CA TYR A 127 -21.31 -13.06 18.45
C TYR A 127 -22.13 -13.32 19.72
N ARG A 128 -22.47 -14.59 20.02
CA ARG A 128 -23.17 -15.00 21.26
C ARG A 128 -22.34 -14.71 22.51
N ASP A 129 -21.03 -14.88 22.43
CA ASP A 129 -20.08 -14.58 23.51
C ASP A 129 -19.82 -13.06 23.68
N GLY A 130 -20.54 -12.21 22.92
CA GLY A 130 -20.47 -10.75 22.99
C GLY A 130 -19.24 -10.14 22.29
N ILE A 131 -18.47 -10.94 21.56
CA ILE A 131 -17.24 -10.51 20.88
C ILE A 131 -17.60 -9.92 19.53
N LYS A 132 -17.45 -8.59 19.39
CA LYS A 132 -17.67 -7.89 18.11
C LYS A 132 -16.56 -8.23 17.11
N VAL A 133 -16.98 -8.76 15.96
CA VAL A 133 -16.13 -9.15 14.83
C VAL A 133 -16.66 -8.48 13.56
N GLN A 134 -15.76 -8.03 12.68
CA GLN A 134 -16.15 -7.42 11.40
C GLN A 134 -16.40 -8.51 10.35
N SER A 135 -17.31 -8.27 9.39
CA SER A 135 -17.66 -9.25 8.35
C SER A 135 -16.50 -9.64 7.43
N ASN A 136 -15.48 -8.79 7.30
CA ASN A 136 -14.27 -9.02 6.50
C ASN A 136 -13.08 -9.56 7.33
N THR A 137 -13.34 -10.16 8.49
CA THR A 137 -12.27 -10.73 9.34
C THR A 137 -11.76 -12.05 8.76
N PRO A 138 -10.44 -12.25 8.54
CA PRO A 138 -9.89 -13.51 8.02
C PRO A 138 -10.20 -14.72 8.91
N ASN A 139 -10.39 -15.89 8.31
CA ASN A 139 -10.76 -17.13 9.02
C ASN A 139 -9.76 -17.50 10.13
N ALA A 140 -8.45 -17.36 9.89
CA ALA A 140 -7.42 -17.55 10.92
C ALA A 140 -7.56 -16.56 12.10
N SER A 141 -8.02 -15.34 11.85
CA SER A 141 -8.30 -14.35 12.89
C SER A 141 -9.54 -14.70 13.74
N LEU A 142 -10.51 -15.45 13.20
CA LEU A 142 -11.65 -15.96 13.97
C LEU A 142 -11.18 -17.00 14.99
N VAL A 143 -10.38 -17.98 14.57
CA VAL A 143 -9.82 -19.03 15.46
C VAL A 143 -9.01 -18.43 16.60
N VAL A 144 -8.07 -17.52 16.27
CA VAL A 144 -7.28 -16.80 17.28
C VAL A 144 -8.17 -16.00 18.22
N ARG A 145 -9.17 -15.27 17.71
CA ARG A 145 -10.06 -14.44 18.53
C ARG A 145 -10.93 -15.28 19.48
N TYR A 146 -11.34 -16.47 19.09
CA TYR A 146 -12.07 -17.39 19.96
C TYR A 146 -11.22 -17.85 21.15
N ILE A 147 -9.97 -18.25 20.90
CA ILE A 147 -9.04 -18.72 21.95
C ILE A 147 -8.55 -17.56 22.85
N CYS A 148 -8.24 -16.40 22.25
CA CYS A 148 -7.72 -15.22 22.96
C CYS A 148 -8.79 -14.36 23.64
N GLY A 149 -10.06 -14.52 23.28
CA GLY A 149 -11.18 -13.77 23.83
C GLY A 149 -11.20 -12.26 23.53
N ALA A 150 -12.08 -11.55 24.24
CA ALA A 150 -12.38 -10.13 24.01
C ALA A 150 -11.30 -9.15 24.49
N THR A 151 -10.47 -9.55 25.47
CA THR A 151 -9.50 -8.68 26.15
C THR A 151 -8.27 -8.35 25.30
N ILE A 152 -7.96 -9.18 24.29
CA ILE A 152 -6.78 -9.04 23.45
C ILE A 152 -7.06 -8.12 22.25
N SER A 153 -6.12 -7.21 21.97
CA SER A 153 -6.28 -6.19 20.92
C SER A 153 -6.44 -6.81 19.52
N THR A 154 -7.16 -6.12 18.63
CA THR A 154 -7.32 -6.55 17.23
C THR A 154 -5.99 -6.67 16.49
N LYS A 155 -5.01 -5.80 16.79
CA LYS A 155 -3.66 -5.84 16.22
C LYS A 155 -2.90 -7.11 16.61
N THR A 156 -2.99 -7.53 17.87
CA THR A 156 -2.35 -8.77 18.35
C THR A 156 -3.03 -10.01 17.79
N VAL A 157 -4.37 -10.03 17.68
CA VAL A 157 -5.11 -11.11 16.99
C VAL A 157 -4.67 -11.23 15.53
N SER A 158 -4.61 -10.11 14.78
CA SER A 158 -4.17 -10.11 13.38
C SER A 158 -2.71 -10.57 13.22
N ASN A 159 -1.82 -10.19 14.14
CA ASN A 159 -0.44 -10.68 14.13
C ASN A 159 -0.38 -12.21 14.34
N TYR A 160 -1.11 -12.76 15.32
CA TYR A 160 -1.14 -14.22 15.53
C TYR A 160 -1.79 -14.97 14.36
N ALA A 161 -2.86 -14.43 13.76
CA ALA A 161 -3.48 -15.03 12.58
C ALA A 161 -2.51 -15.13 11.39
N LYS A 162 -1.73 -14.07 11.14
CA LYS A 162 -0.66 -14.07 10.14
C LYS A 162 0.44 -15.10 10.40
N VAL A 163 0.65 -15.53 11.65
CA VAL A 163 1.57 -16.62 11.98
C VAL A 163 0.99 -17.98 11.57
N LEU A 164 -0.32 -18.18 11.76
CA LEU A 164 -1.01 -19.40 11.29
C LEU A 164 -1.02 -19.48 9.76
N GLU A 165 -1.43 -18.39 9.09
CA GLU A 165 -1.45 -18.29 7.62
C GLU A 165 -0.04 -18.43 7.03
N GLY A 166 0.96 -17.81 7.66
CA GLY A 166 2.36 -17.92 7.25
C GLY A 166 2.93 -19.33 7.46
N ALA A 167 2.51 -20.06 8.49
CA ALA A 167 2.92 -21.46 8.70
C ALA A 167 2.30 -22.39 7.64
N ASP A 168 1.02 -22.18 7.30
CA ASP A 168 0.34 -22.98 6.27
C ASP A 168 0.92 -22.70 4.87
N TYR A 169 1.18 -21.42 4.54
CA TYR A 169 1.87 -21.03 3.29
C TYR A 169 3.25 -21.70 3.14
N ASN A 170 4.02 -21.79 4.24
CA ASN A 170 5.30 -22.49 4.27
C ASN A 170 5.18 -24.02 4.47
N ASN A 171 3.96 -24.58 4.42
CA ASN A 171 3.65 -26.00 4.56
C ASN A 171 4.20 -26.68 5.84
N ILE A 172 4.34 -25.91 6.93
CA ILE A 172 4.95 -26.39 8.18
C ILE A 172 4.07 -27.46 8.83
N LYS A 173 4.68 -28.58 9.27
CA LYS A 173 4.00 -29.61 10.07
C LYS A 173 3.78 -29.12 11.50
N GLN A 174 2.69 -29.55 12.15
CA GLN A 174 2.35 -29.19 13.53
C GLN A 174 3.52 -29.41 14.51
N GLU A 175 4.18 -30.57 14.45
CA GLU A 175 5.38 -30.90 15.26
C GLU A 175 6.52 -29.89 15.11
N GLN A 176 6.63 -29.24 13.94
CA GLN A 176 7.69 -28.29 13.59
C GLN A 176 7.28 -26.84 13.85
N PHE A 177 6.00 -26.55 14.12
CA PHE A 177 5.47 -25.20 14.25
C PHE A 177 6.18 -24.39 15.34
N ILE A 178 6.32 -24.94 16.55
CA ILE A 178 6.95 -24.25 17.68
C ILE A 178 8.42 -23.94 17.39
N ALA A 179 9.17 -24.92 16.87
CA ALA A 179 10.57 -24.75 16.50
C ALA A 179 10.75 -23.72 15.36
N TRP A 180 9.83 -23.71 14.38
CA TRP A 180 9.83 -22.76 13.28
C TRP A 180 9.54 -21.32 13.74
N VAL A 181 8.54 -21.11 14.61
CA VAL A 181 8.25 -19.77 15.18
C VAL A 181 9.41 -19.28 16.04
N GLN A 182 10.05 -20.16 16.83
CA GLN A 182 11.24 -19.82 17.61
C GLN A 182 12.44 -19.46 16.74
N HIS A 183 12.72 -20.23 15.69
CA HIS A 183 13.85 -19.98 14.77
C HIS A 183 13.67 -18.71 13.95
N LYS A 184 12.48 -18.50 13.36
CA LYS A 184 12.22 -17.36 12.47
C LYS A 184 11.88 -16.07 13.23
N THR A 185 11.42 -16.21 14.48
CA THR A 185 10.77 -15.20 15.33
C THR A 185 9.40 -14.73 14.79
N MET A 186 8.44 -14.59 15.71
CA MET A 186 7.05 -14.25 15.38
C MET A 186 6.91 -12.93 14.61
N THR A 187 7.73 -11.92 14.94
CA THR A 187 7.74 -10.62 14.26
C THR A 187 8.07 -10.74 12.78
N ARG A 188 9.11 -11.53 12.45
CA ARG A 188 9.56 -11.72 11.07
C ARG A 188 8.58 -12.54 10.24
N VAL A 189 7.90 -13.52 10.84
CA VAL A 189 6.79 -14.24 10.18
C VAL A 189 5.67 -13.28 9.78
N VAL A 190 5.30 -12.36 10.68
CA VAL A 190 4.26 -11.35 10.43
C VAL A 190 4.71 -10.34 9.36
N GLU A 191 5.99 -9.95 9.33
CA GLU A 191 6.55 -9.07 8.30
C GLU A 191 6.58 -9.77 6.92
N ASP A 192 7.07 -11.00 6.84
CA ASP A 192 7.07 -11.78 5.60
C ASP A 192 5.64 -11.99 5.06
N GLN A 193 4.67 -12.32 5.92
CA GLN A 193 3.27 -12.49 5.52
C GLN A 193 2.65 -11.16 5.04
N ARG A 194 2.98 -10.03 5.67
CA ARG A 194 2.58 -8.70 5.18
C ARG A 194 3.22 -8.37 3.84
N ASN A 195 4.48 -8.75 3.62
CA ASN A 195 5.14 -8.57 2.34
C ASN A 195 4.49 -9.45 1.25
N ILE A 196 4.10 -10.70 1.58
CA ILE A 196 3.33 -11.57 0.67
C ILE A 196 1.96 -10.97 0.35
N GLU A 197 1.24 -10.42 1.34
CA GLU A 197 -0.03 -9.72 1.12
C GLU A 197 0.14 -8.44 0.28
N ASN A 198 1.17 -7.63 0.52
CA ASN A 198 1.46 -6.43 -0.25
C ASN A 198 1.93 -6.76 -1.69
N ASN A 199 2.53 -7.93 -1.90
CA ASN A 199 2.95 -8.43 -3.21
C ASN A 199 1.82 -9.18 -3.96
N LYS A 200 0.67 -9.43 -3.34
CA LYS A 200 -0.54 -9.87 -4.04
C LYS A 200 -1.19 -8.65 -4.67
N GLU A 201 -1.23 -8.64 -6.00
CA GLU A 201 -1.83 -7.58 -6.80
C GLU A 201 -3.16 -7.09 -6.21
N THR A 202 -3.21 -5.80 -5.88
CA THR A 202 -4.38 -5.16 -5.30
C THR A 202 -5.50 -5.15 -6.34
N ARG A 203 -6.76 -5.35 -5.92
CA ARG A 203 -7.91 -5.24 -6.82
C ARG A 203 -7.94 -3.91 -7.61
N ALA A 204 -7.40 -2.83 -7.06
CA ALA A 204 -7.26 -1.54 -7.74
C ALA A 204 -6.23 -1.57 -8.89
N GLU A 205 -5.12 -2.29 -8.73
CA GLU A 205 -4.06 -2.46 -9.74
C GLU A 205 -4.56 -3.37 -10.87
N ARG A 206 -5.23 -4.47 -10.53
CA ARG A 206 -5.91 -5.34 -11.50
C ARG A 206 -6.99 -4.60 -12.30
N MET A 207 -7.78 -3.75 -11.62
CA MET A 207 -8.76 -2.86 -12.28
C MET A 207 -8.09 -1.84 -13.21
N ALA A 208 -6.87 -1.37 -12.91
CA ALA A 208 -6.14 -0.46 -13.78
C ALA A 208 -5.67 -1.16 -15.06
N ARG A 209 -4.95 -2.29 -14.93
CA ARG A 209 -4.53 -3.12 -16.08
C ARG A 209 -5.70 -3.53 -16.97
N ALA A 210 -6.85 -3.85 -16.38
CA ALA A 210 -8.05 -4.15 -17.16
C ALA A 210 -8.54 -2.95 -18.00
N ARG A 211 -8.47 -1.72 -17.51
CA ARG A 211 -8.74 -0.53 -18.34
C ARG A 211 -7.71 -0.41 -19.46
N ASP A 212 -6.42 -0.67 -19.19
CA ASP A 212 -5.36 -0.58 -20.19
C ASP A 212 -5.51 -1.63 -21.31
N VAL A 213 -6.04 -2.82 -21.00
CA VAL A 213 -6.44 -3.83 -21.99
C VAL A 213 -7.57 -3.32 -22.90
N ILE A 214 -8.55 -2.62 -22.33
CA ILE A 214 -9.69 -2.07 -23.10
C ILE A 214 -9.26 -0.87 -23.94
N MET A 215 -8.38 0.00 -23.43
CA MET A 215 -7.82 1.11 -24.21
C MET A 215 -7.00 0.61 -25.39
N ARG A 216 -6.18 -0.42 -25.20
CA ARG A 216 -5.47 -1.10 -26.31
C ARG A 216 -6.44 -1.70 -27.33
N LEU A 217 -7.53 -2.33 -26.89
CA LEU A 217 -8.57 -2.82 -27.79
C LEU A 217 -9.24 -1.68 -28.60
N ILE A 218 -9.50 -0.53 -27.98
CA ILE A 218 -10.03 0.66 -28.66
C ILE A 218 -9.03 1.15 -29.71
N GLN A 219 -7.75 1.30 -29.37
CA GLN A 219 -6.69 1.72 -30.31
C GLN A 219 -6.55 0.77 -31.51
N VAL A 220 -6.64 -0.55 -31.31
CA VAL A 220 -6.68 -1.52 -32.42
C VAL A 220 -7.92 -1.33 -33.29
N LYS A 221 -9.07 -0.93 -32.71
CA LYS A 221 -10.32 -0.64 -33.43
C LYS A 221 -10.42 0.75 -34.04
N GLU A 222 -9.58 1.70 -33.65
CA GLU A 222 -9.42 2.99 -34.33
C GLU A 222 -8.72 2.81 -35.68
N ARG A 223 -7.76 1.87 -35.77
CA ARG A 223 -7.10 1.50 -37.03
C ARG A 223 -8.01 0.69 -37.97
N GLU A 224 -8.82 -0.19 -37.40
CA GLU A 224 -9.82 -1.00 -38.14
C GLU A 224 -11.24 -0.72 -37.65
N PRO A 225 -11.84 0.44 -38.01
CA PRO A 225 -13.20 0.77 -37.63
C PRO A 225 -14.19 -0.18 -38.31
N MET A 226 -15.19 -0.66 -37.57
CA MET A 226 -16.27 -1.51 -38.13
C MET A 226 -17.08 -0.82 -39.23
N TYR A 227 -17.11 0.52 -39.20
CA TYR A 227 -17.76 1.36 -40.18
C TYR A 227 -17.02 2.69 -40.24
N SER A 228 -16.70 3.15 -41.46
CA SER A 228 -16.09 4.46 -41.71
C SER A 228 -16.99 5.27 -42.65
N TRP A 229 -17.08 6.56 -42.37
CA TRP A 229 -17.75 7.55 -43.22
C TRP A 229 -16.96 8.85 -43.22
N THR A 230 -17.23 9.73 -44.18
CA THR A 230 -16.64 11.06 -44.23
C THR A 230 -17.72 12.12 -44.05
N THR A 231 -17.39 13.18 -43.31
CA THR A 231 -18.26 14.35 -43.09
C THR A 231 -17.43 15.62 -43.21
N THR A 232 -18.09 16.78 -43.33
CA THR A 232 -17.41 18.08 -43.35
C THR A 232 -16.79 18.37 -41.98
N SER A 233 -15.58 18.94 -41.94
CA SER A 233 -14.87 19.30 -40.69
C SER A 233 -15.73 20.07 -39.68
N TRP A 234 -16.49 21.07 -40.14
CA TRP A 234 -17.39 21.87 -39.29
C TRP A 234 -18.50 21.07 -38.58
N HIS A 235 -18.94 19.95 -39.15
CA HIS A 235 -19.88 19.04 -38.48
C HIS A 235 -19.15 18.14 -37.47
N ALA A 236 -17.95 17.67 -37.80
CA ALA A 236 -17.12 16.87 -36.89
C ALA A 236 -16.74 17.65 -35.63
N GLU A 237 -16.21 18.89 -35.78
CA GLU A 237 -15.83 19.79 -34.68
C GLU A 237 -16.96 20.05 -33.67
N LYS A 238 -18.21 19.96 -34.09
CA LYS A 238 -19.40 20.13 -33.24
C LYS A 238 -19.84 18.86 -32.51
N GLN A 239 -19.26 17.72 -32.85
CA GLN A 239 -19.70 16.38 -32.42
C GLN A 239 -18.60 15.62 -31.66
N THR A 240 -17.35 16.09 -31.71
CA THR A 240 -16.20 15.55 -30.98
C THR A 240 -15.94 16.26 -29.65
N SER A 241 -15.35 15.56 -28.67
CA SER A 241 -14.72 16.17 -27.50
C SER A 241 -13.31 16.71 -27.79
N GLU A 242 -12.64 17.31 -26.79
CA GLU A 242 -11.22 17.71 -26.87
C GLU A 242 -10.30 16.53 -27.26
N ASP A 243 -10.64 15.31 -26.83
CA ASP A 243 -9.90 14.07 -27.12
C ASP A 243 -10.39 13.37 -28.41
N ASN A 244 -11.19 14.03 -29.24
CA ASN A 244 -11.81 13.51 -30.48
C ASN A 244 -12.80 12.34 -30.28
N LEU A 245 -13.17 12.02 -29.05
CA LEU A 245 -14.09 10.92 -28.73
C LEU A 245 -15.56 11.35 -28.73
N TRP A 246 -16.43 10.45 -29.19
CA TRP A 246 -17.89 10.61 -29.16
C TRP A 246 -18.57 9.26 -28.84
N ILE A 247 -19.75 9.31 -28.20
CA ILE A 247 -20.59 8.14 -27.93
C ILE A 247 -21.79 8.17 -28.86
N GLY A 248 -21.96 7.09 -29.63
CA GLY A 248 -23.16 6.88 -30.44
C GLY A 248 -24.28 6.24 -29.63
N LEU A 249 -25.43 6.92 -29.55
CA LEU A 249 -26.68 6.31 -29.10
C LEU A 249 -27.48 5.89 -30.33
N GLY A 250 -27.86 4.61 -30.41
CA GLY A 250 -28.60 4.06 -31.52
C GLY A 250 -29.62 3.02 -31.09
N ASN A 251 -30.54 2.66 -32.01
CA ASN A 251 -31.43 1.52 -31.83
C ASN A 251 -31.08 0.41 -32.82
N ALA A 252 -31.37 -0.83 -32.42
CA ALA A 252 -31.31 -2.00 -33.29
C ALA A 252 -32.63 -2.76 -33.16
N TYR A 253 -33.32 -3.01 -34.26
CA TYR A 253 -34.54 -3.80 -34.28
C TYR A 253 -34.57 -4.76 -35.48
N ARG A 254 -35.21 -5.91 -35.29
CA ARG A 254 -35.44 -6.87 -36.38
C ARG A 254 -36.55 -6.37 -37.27
N ILE A 255 -36.35 -6.42 -38.58
CA ILE A 255 -37.42 -6.22 -39.56
C ILE A 255 -38.23 -7.52 -39.59
N LEU A 256 -39.51 -7.44 -39.27
CA LEU A 256 -40.43 -8.58 -39.38
C LEU A 256 -41.07 -8.60 -40.78
N ASP A 257 -40.25 -8.80 -41.80
CA ASP A 257 -40.76 -9.11 -43.14
C ASP A 257 -41.19 -10.58 -43.19
N GLY A 258 -42.42 -10.83 -43.65
CA GLY A 258 -43.06 -12.15 -43.70
C GLY A 258 -42.46 -13.15 -44.71
N GLY A 259 -41.19 -12.98 -45.09
CA GLY A 259 -40.49 -13.81 -46.07
C GLY A 259 -38.98 -13.87 -45.79
N HIS A 260 -38.56 -14.95 -45.15
CA HIS A 260 -37.22 -15.56 -45.16
C HIS A 260 -35.95 -14.75 -44.78
N ASN A 261 -36.00 -13.43 -44.63
CA ASN A 261 -34.82 -12.60 -44.31
C ASN A 261 -34.78 -12.18 -42.84
N PHE A 262 -33.81 -12.69 -42.08
CA PHE A 262 -33.52 -12.29 -40.69
C PHE A 262 -32.79 -10.94 -40.58
N ASN A 263 -33.26 -9.93 -41.30
CA ASN A 263 -32.59 -8.63 -41.38
C ASN A 263 -32.84 -7.79 -40.11
N ALA A 264 -31.80 -7.09 -39.66
CA ALA A 264 -31.89 -6.13 -38.56
C ALA A 264 -31.47 -4.74 -39.05
N SER A 265 -32.27 -3.73 -38.74
CA SER A 265 -31.91 -2.32 -38.94
C SER A 265 -31.18 -1.82 -37.70
N MET A 266 -30.04 -1.17 -37.90
CA MET A 266 -29.31 -0.43 -36.87
C MET A 266 -29.32 1.05 -37.26
N ASN A 267 -29.91 1.92 -36.43
CA ASN A 267 -29.93 3.36 -36.67
C ASN A 267 -29.16 4.08 -35.57
N LEU A 268 -28.21 4.94 -35.95
CA LEU A 268 -27.59 5.90 -35.05
C LEU A 268 -28.54 7.08 -34.86
N VAL A 269 -28.99 7.33 -33.63
CA VAL A 269 -30.00 8.35 -33.28
C VAL A 269 -29.32 9.66 -32.87
N MET A 270 -28.20 9.58 -32.15
CA MET A 270 -27.49 10.74 -31.62
C MET A 270 -26.00 10.43 -31.41
N MET A 271 -25.14 11.43 -31.60
CA MET A 271 -23.75 11.41 -31.17
C MET A 271 -23.57 12.42 -30.04
N LEU A 272 -22.90 12.00 -28.96
CA LEU A 272 -22.64 12.82 -27.77
C LEU A 272 -21.12 13.00 -27.58
N PRO A 273 -20.62 14.23 -27.39
CA PRO A 273 -19.22 14.45 -27.03
C PRO A 273 -18.95 13.89 -25.61
N VAL A 274 -17.81 13.22 -25.44
CA VAL A 274 -17.46 12.54 -24.18
C VAL A 274 -16.64 13.48 -23.30
N ASN A 275 -16.94 13.53 -21.99
CA ASN A 275 -16.02 14.14 -21.02
C ASN A 275 -15.15 13.06 -20.35
N ALA A 276 -13.99 13.44 -19.84
CA ALA A 276 -13.05 12.51 -19.20
C ALA A 276 -13.64 11.70 -18.02
N GLU A 277 -14.75 12.16 -17.40
CA GLU A 277 -15.47 11.40 -16.38
C GLU A 277 -16.34 10.29 -16.96
N MET A 278 -17.08 10.54 -18.05
CA MET A 278 -17.87 9.52 -18.74
C MET A 278 -16.98 8.46 -19.40
N GLU A 279 -15.86 8.86 -20.00
CA GLU A 279 -14.86 7.94 -20.54
C GLU A 279 -14.37 6.97 -19.45
N ARG A 280 -13.87 7.50 -18.32
CA ARG A 280 -13.48 6.69 -17.15
C ARG A 280 -14.62 5.83 -16.63
N HIS A 281 -15.86 6.30 -16.66
CA HIS A 281 -17.02 5.51 -16.22
C HIS A 281 -17.27 4.30 -17.14
N ILE A 282 -17.24 4.51 -18.46
CA ILE A 282 -17.43 3.46 -19.47
C ILE A 282 -16.31 2.43 -19.41
N LEU A 283 -15.04 2.87 -19.38
CA LEU A 283 -13.88 2.00 -19.21
C LEU A 283 -13.97 1.17 -17.92
N ASN A 284 -14.51 1.75 -16.83
CA ASN A 284 -14.76 1.02 -15.59
C ASN A 284 -15.86 -0.04 -15.71
N ILE A 285 -16.91 0.18 -16.51
CA ILE A 285 -17.96 -0.81 -16.72
C ILE A 285 -17.37 -2.03 -17.45
N TYR A 286 -16.70 -1.80 -18.58
CA TYR A 286 -16.05 -2.87 -19.34
C TYR A 286 -14.94 -3.58 -18.53
N ALA A 287 -14.12 -2.84 -17.78
CA ALA A 287 -13.05 -3.42 -16.97
C ALA A 287 -13.60 -4.42 -15.94
N ARG A 288 -14.72 -4.12 -15.27
CA ARG A 288 -15.34 -5.03 -14.29
C ARG A 288 -15.74 -6.38 -14.89
N VAL A 289 -16.06 -6.44 -16.19
CA VAL A 289 -16.42 -7.70 -16.87
C VAL A 289 -15.20 -8.59 -17.05
N ILE A 290 -14.06 -8.02 -17.43
CA ILE A 290 -12.84 -8.78 -17.77
C ILE A 290 -11.90 -9.03 -16.58
N VAL A 291 -12.00 -8.25 -15.49
CA VAL A 291 -11.07 -8.29 -14.33
C VAL A 291 -10.91 -9.68 -13.68
N ASN A 292 -11.90 -10.56 -13.77
CA ASN A 292 -11.81 -11.90 -13.21
C ASN A 292 -10.97 -12.86 -14.08
N ASN A 293 -10.84 -12.58 -15.38
CA ASN A 293 -10.12 -13.39 -16.38
C ASN A 293 -9.04 -12.56 -17.09
N LEU A 294 -8.47 -11.56 -16.41
CA LEU A 294 -7.65 -10.51 -17.03
C LEU A 294 -6.47 -11.08 -17.82
N GLU A 295 -5.80 -12.09 -17.27
CA GLU A 295 -4.60 -12.71 -17.83
C GLU A 295 -4.88 -13.42 -19.17
N GLN A 296 -6.13 -13.82 -19.43
CA GLN A 296 -6.55 -14.36 -20.73
C GLN A 296 -6.74 -13.24 -21.75
N HIS A 297 -7.38 -12.14 -21.34
CA HIS A 297 -7.62 -10.98 -22.20
C HIS A 297 -6.33 -10.21 -22.53
N GLU A 298 -5.37 -10.14 -21.61
CA GLU A 298 -4.05 -9.56 -21.88
C GLU A 298 -3.28 -10.34 -22.95
N LYS A 299 -3.22 -11.68 -22.83
CA LYS A 299 -2.58 -12.54 -23.84
C LYS A 299 -3.24 -12.40 -25.20
N TRP A 300 -4.58 -12.49 -25.23
CA TRP A 300 -5.35 -12.31 -26.46
C TRP A 300 -5.14 -10.93 -27.11
N MET A 301 -5.00 -9.87 -26.30
CA MET A 301 -4.64 -8.54 -26.82
C MET A 301 -3.23 -8.51 -27.40
N SER A 302 -2.22 -9.08 -26.72
CA SER A 302 -0.86 -9.14 -27.26
C SER A 302 -0.78 -9.94 -28.56
N ASP A 303 -1.48 -11.08 -28.64
CA ASP A 303 -1.58 -11.89 -29.87
C ASP A 303 -2.25 -11.12 -31.04
N LEU A 304 -3.18 -10.20 -30.73
CA LEU A 304 -3.82 -9.32 -31.72
C LEU A 304 -2.90 -8.18 -32.15
N GLU A 305 -2.25 -7.52 -31.20
CA GLU A 305 -1.29 -6.43 -31.43
C GLU A 305 -0.11 -6.91 -32.29
N GLU A 306 0.45 -8.09 -32.00
CA GLU A 306 1.53 -8.69 -32.77
C GLU A 306 1.11 -9.01 -34.21
N LYS A 307 -0.08 -9.60 -34.41
CA LYS A 307 -0.63 -9.85 -35.75
C LYS A 307 -0.84 -8.55 -36.53
N LYS A 308 -1.44 -7.53 -35.91
CA LYS A 308 -1.66 -6.23 -36.57
C LYS A 308 -0.36 -5.55 -36.95
N TRP A 309 0.63 -5.59 -36.07
CA TRP A 309 1.97 -5.06 -36.36
C TRP A 309 2.66 -5.83 -37.50
N ALA A 310 2.51 -7.15 -37.56
CA ALA A 310 3.04 -7.97 -38.65
C ALA A 310 2.34 -7.66 -39.99
N ASP A 311 1.01 -7.51 -40.00
CA ASP A 311 0.22 -7.13 -41.19
C ASP A 311 0.67 -5.74 -41.71
N GLU A 312 0.75 -4.73 -40.84
CA GLU A 312 1.17 -3.36 -41.19
C GLU A 312 2.61 -3.31 -41.71
N LEU A 313 3.53 -4.03 -41.06
CA LEU A 313 4.93 -4.13 -41.49
C LEU A 313 5.05 -4.80 -42.86
N TRP A 314 4.24 -5.84 -43.11
CA TRP A 314 4.20 -6.50 -44.41
C TRP A 314 3.68 -5.58 -45.51
N GLU A 315 2.58 -4.85 -45.27
CA GLU A 315 2.07 -3.86 -46.24
C GLU A 315 3.10 -2.78 -46.56
N GLN A 316 3.83 -2.26 -45.56
CA GLN A 316 4.91 -1.28 -45.76
C GLN A 316 6.10 -1.83 -46.56
N LEU A 317 6.50 -3.08 -46.30
CA LEU A 317 7.58 -3.72 -47.06
C LEU A 317 7.16 -3.99 -48.52
N VAL A 318 5.91 -4.41 -48.73
CA VAL A 318 5.34 -4.63 -50.05
C VAL A 318 5.19 -3.32 -50.82
N SER A 319 4.69 -2.25 -50.19
CA SER A 319 4.57 -0.93 -50.85
C SER A 319 5.94 -0.34 -51.19
N ALA A 320 6.93 -0.44 -50.29
CA ALA A 320 8.30 -0.04 -50.55
C ALA A 320 8.92 -0.83 -51.72
N GLY A 321 8.72 -2.15 -51.75
CA GLY A 321 9.16 -3.01 -52.87
C GLY A 321 8.50 -2.64 -54.20
N TYR A 322 7.21 -2.32 -54.21
CA TYR A 322 6.51 -1.82 -55.41
C TYR A 322 7.04 -0.44 -55.84
N GLU A 323 7.29 0.47 -54.91
CA GLU A 323 7.91 1.76 -55.22
C GLU A 323 9.31 1.62 -55.80
N GLU A 324 10.15 0.74 -55.25
CA GLU A 324 11.49 0.47 -55.75
C GLU A 324 11.44 -0.19 -57.14
N SER A 325 10.54 -1.16 -57.35
CA SER A 325 10.29 -1.74 -58.68
C SER A 325 9.86 -0.66 -59.68
N GLN A 326 8.90 0.20 -59.34
CA GLN A 326 8.49 1.29 -60.23
C GLN A 326 9.63 2.27 -60.52
N LYS A 327 10.46 2.62 -59.53
CA LYS A 327 11.66 3.47 -59.72
C LYS A 327 12.67 2.77 -60.65
N GLN A 328 12.84 1.46 -60.53
CA GLN A 328 13.75 0.66 -61.36
C GLN A 328 13.23 0.48 -62.79
N ASP A 329 11.93 0.24 -62.97
CA ASP A 329 11.25 0.16 -64.26
C ASP A 329 11.26 1.52 -64.97
N GLU A 330 10.97 2.63 -64.27
CA GLU A 330 11.12 3.98 -64.82
C GLU A 330 12.58 4.25 -65.19
N TYR A 331 13.57 3.82 -64.39
CA TYR A 331 14.99 3.95 -64.71
C TYR A 331 15.38 3.18 -65.99
N TRP A 332 14.96 1.91 -66.13
CA TRP A 332 15.25 1.11 -67.32
C TRP A 332 14.52 1.61 -68.57
N ALA A 333 13.24 2.00 -68.45
CA ALA A 333 12.49 2.59 -69.54
C ALA A 333 13.12 3.91 -70.00
N ASN A 334 13.55 4.75 -69.06
CA ASN A 334 14.30 5.98 -69.36
C ASN A 334 15.65 5.66 -70.02
N ARG A 335 16.39 4.64 -69.56
CA ARG A 335 17.66 4.22 -70.15
C ARG A 335 17.52 3.70 -71.58
N GLN A 336 16.48 2.91 -71.87
CA GLN A 336 16.17 2.47 -73.23
C GLN A 336 15.74 3.64 -74.13
N GLN A 337 14.90 4.54 -73.61
CA GLN A 337 14.49 5.74 -74.36
C GLN A 337 15.68 6.68 -74.63
N ALA A 338 16.63 6.83 -73.70
CA ALA A 338 17.84 7.63 -73.89
C ALA A 338 18.73 7.16 -75.05
N GLN A 339 18.75 5.84 -75.36
CA GLN A 339 19.49 5.30 -76.50
C GLN A 339 18.93 5.74 -77.88
N LEU A 340 17.72 6.31 -77.91
CA LEU A 340 17.08 6.82 -79.12
C LEU A 340 17.33 8.32 -79.35
N PHE A 341 18.02 9.02 -78.44
CA PHE A 341 18.34 10.45 -78.56
C PHE A 341 19.85 10.65 -78.72
N GLU A 342 20.25 11.48 -79.69
CA GLU A 342 21.66 11.78 -79.96
C GLU A 342 22.30 12.69 -78.90
N ASN A 343 21.50 13.49 -78.18
CA ASN A 343 21.97 14.47 -77.21
C ASN A 343 21.25 14.37 -75.85
N GLN A 344 22.02 14.38 -74.77
CA GLN A 344 21.55 14.31 -73.38
C GLN A 344 20.51 15.41 -73.04
N GLN A 345 20.70 16.63 -73.57
CA GLN A 345 19.83 17.78 -73.26
C GLN A 345 18.40 17.64 -73.80
N ASP A 346 18.21 16.90 -74.89
CA ASP A 346 16.88 16.73 -75.50
C ASP A 346 16.12 15.57 -74.84
N PHE A 347 16.83 14.54 -74.41
CA PHE A 347 16.29 13.50 -73.53
C PHE A 347 15.79 14.09 -72.19
N ASP A 348 16.57 14.96 -71.54
CA ASP A 348 16.18 15.60 -70.27
C ASP A 348 14.93 16.50 -70.40
N LYS A 349 14.72 17.13 -71.57
CA LYS A 349 13.48 17.88 -71.88
C LYS A 349 12.30 16.91 -72.00
N PHE A 350 12.46 15.83 -72.77
CA PHE A 350 11.43 14.82 -72.99
C PHE A 350 10.95 14.17 -71.67
N VAL A 351 11.87 13.79 -70.77
CA VAL A 351 11.50 13.24 -69.45
C VAL A 351 10.74 14.26 -68.60
N LYS A 352 11.12 15.54 -68.63
CA LYS A 352 10.41 16.62 -67.92
C LYS A 352 9.01 16.88 -68.49
N GLU A 353 8.81 16.79 -69.80
CA GLU A 353 7.46 16.90 -70.40
C GLU A 353 6.58 15.70 -70.10
N LYS A 354 7.14 14.48 -70.14
CA LYS A 354 6.45 13.23 -69.79
C LYS A 354 5.94 13.27 -68.34
N LYS A 355 6.73 13.80 -67.40
CA LYS A 355 6.35 14.01 -65.98
C LYS A 355 5.34 15.15 -65.74
N LYS A 356 5.04 15.99 -66.73
CA LYS A 356 3.99 17.03 -66.67
C LYS A 356 2.65 16.59 -67.26
N LYS A 357 2.60 15.40 -67.88
CA LYS A 357 1.40 14.82 -68.53
C LYS A 357 0.81 13.62 -67.77
N LYS A 358 1.54 13.07 -66.80
CA LYS A 358 0.98 12.34 -65.65
C LYS A 358 0.53 13.37 -64.62
#